data_AF-A0A1V5XWN5-F1
#
_entry.id   AF-A0A1V5XWN5-F1
#
_cell.length_a   1.000
_cell.length_b   1.000
_cell.length_c   1.000
_cell.angle_alpha   90.00
_cell.angle_beta   90.00
_cell.angle_gamma   90.00
#
_symmetry.space_group_name_H-M   'P 1'
#
loop_
_entity.id
_entity.type
_entity.pdbx_description
1 polymer ?
#
loop_
_entity_poly.entity_id
_entity_poly.type
_entity_poly.pdbx_seq_one_letter_code
_entity_poly.pdbx_strand_id
1 'polypeptide(L)'
;MLDPIIERRVADMRELLQLWNSFHKYFAIAVKGGEYITPDREAEFLQIKSRIAMLHDTFMGVLKHDQDIGQHVLSLVERSITLKHLHRLSVAEINKMQIEWHESYLLLSEMVASLEEQAEVISNINPTTYRIQKTKEKAILHFKNFVASIWFKVILIAIGIPILFTVVNHIWSFSNLKKYKLTRKPYNIVVKYWRYVNPNIPFENTSEIPRKKGNRPAELEAESVNLSQQTATSIITQPDLKATLLGSNIQFSFEAYKYKNSRDKLFIMFFLSNEEDSNDKMQEFMDNFLRWKNSLSAPERKNIEDYNDIFRINNVIIIISSTKSADRKIIKELEFGVMD
;
A
#
# COMPACT_ATOMS: atom_id res chain seq x y z
N MET A 1 -5.64 31.69 29.63
CA MET A 1 -4.78 32.63 28.89
C MET A 1 -5.48 32.87 27.58
N LEU A 2 -5.92 34.10 27.34
CA LEU A 2 -6.60 34.51 26.10
C LEU A 2 -5.72 34.15 24.90
N ASP A 3 -6.34 33.85 23.75
CA ASP A 3 -5.58 33.68 22.52
C ASP A 3 -4.94 35.03 22.16
N PRO A 4 -3.59 35.14 22.20
CA PRO A 4 -2.90 36.41 21.96
C PRO A 4 -3.19 36.98 20.57
N ILE A 5 -3.62 36.14 19.63
CA ILE A 5 -3.99 36.57 18.28
C ILE A 5 -5.32 37.31 18.30
N ILE A 6 -6.32 36.80 19.03
CA ILE A 6 -7.65 37.42 19.11
C ILE A 6 -7.58 38.72 19.89
N GLU A 7 -6.86 38.73 21.01
CA GLU A 7 -6.66 39.95 21.81
C GLU A 7 -6.00 41.07 20.99
N ARG A 8 -4.96 40.72 20.21
CA ARG A 8 -4.34 41.66 19.28
C ARG A 8 -5.32 42.16 18.21
N ARG A 9 -6.09 41.26 17.59
CA ARG A 9 -7.09 41.63 16.57
C ARG A 9 -8.17 42.56 17.14
N VAL A 10 -8.66 42.31 18.34
CA VAL A 10 -9.62 43.20 19.03
C VAL A 10 -9.01 44.58 19.26
N ALA A 11 -7.76 44.64 19.73
CA ALA A 11 -7.06 45.91 19.95
C ALA A 11 -6.88 46.70 18.64
N ASP A 12 -6.38 46.04 17.59
CA ASP A 12 -6.18 46.65 16.26
C ASP A 12 -7.51 47.17 15.67
N MET A 13 -8.60 46.42 15.82
CA MET A 13 -9.92 46.83 15.32
C MET A 13 -10.54 47.99 16.10
N ARG A 14 -10.38 48.01 17.43
CA ARG A 14 -10.82 49.14 18.27
C ARG A 14 -10.07 50.41 17.90
N GLU A 15 -8.76 50.30 17.71
CA GLU A 15 -7.93 51.42 17.27
C GLU A 15 -8.39 51.93 15.90
N LEU A 16 -8.62 51.03 14.94
CA LEU A 16 -9.11 51.39 13.61
C LEU A 16 -10.46 52.11 13.68
N LEU A 17 -11.41 51.63 14.48
CA LEU A 17 -12.72 52.29 14.67
C LEU A 17 -12.57 53.70 15.27
N GLN A 18 -11.66 53.89 16.24
CA GLN A 18 -11.37 55.21 16.81
C GLN A 18 -10.76 56.15 15.77
N LEU A 19 -9.81 55.66 14.97
CA LEU A 19 -9.19 56.43 13.88
C LEU A 19 -10.21 56.77 12.79
N TRP A 20 -11.13 55.85 12.47
CA TRP A 20 -12.19 56.07 11.49
C TRP A 20 -13.16 57.18 11.91
N ASN A 21 -13.49 57.24 13.20
CA ASN A 21 -14.25 58.35 13.79
C ASN A 21 -13.47 59.67 13.73
N SER A 22 -12.18 59.65 14.03
CA SER A 22 -11.33 60.84 13.93
C SER A 22 -11.21 61.33 12.49
N PHE A 23 -11.03 60.42 11.53
CA PHE A 23 -11.04 60.72 10.10
C PHE A 23 -12.32 61.45 9.68
N HIS A 24 -13.49 61.00 10.13
CA HIS A 24 -14.77 61.68 9.87
C HIS A 24 -14.83 63.09 10.47
N LYS A 25 -14.27 63.31 11.67
CA LYS A 25 -14.20 64.65 12.27
C LYS A 25 -13.40 65.62 11.40
N TYR A 26 -12.24 65.18 10.89
CA TYR A 26 -11.44 65.98 9.96
C TYR A 26 -12.12 66.16 8.60
N PHE A 27 -12.82 65.14 8.10
CA PHE A 27 -13.64 65.26 6.90
C PHE A 27 -14.72 66.34 7.07
N ALA A 28 -15.45 66.34 8.19
CA ALA A 28 -16.44 67.37 8.49
C ALA A 28 -15.82 68.78 8.64
N ILE A 29 -14.59 68.88 9.17
CA ILE A 29 -13.82 70.14 9.19
C ILE A 29 -13.50 70.61 7.78
N ALA A 30 -13.03 69.71 6.90
CA ALA A 30 -12.70 70.03 5.52
C ALA A 30 -13.94 70.50 4.73
N VAL A 31 -15.10 69.87 4.95
CA VAL A 31 -16.36 70.28 4.32
C VAL A 31 -16.76 71.70 4.74
N LYS A 32 -16.58 72.07 6.01
CA LYS A 32 -16.84 73.45 6.49
C LYS A 32 -15.89 74.49 5.86
N GLY A 33 -14.66 74.09 5.55
CA GLY A 33 -13.68 74.94 4.87
C GLY A 33 -13.15 76.11 5.70
N GLY A 34 -12.45 77.04 5.03
CA GLY A 34 -11.99 78.30 5.62
C GLY A 34 -10.90 78.14 6.69
N GLU A 35 -11.00 78.94 7.75
CA GLU A 35 -10.01 79.06 8.84
C GLU A 35 -9.77 77.76 9.61
N TYR A 36 -10.66 76.77 9.48
CA TYR A 36 -10.53 75.48 10.15
C TYR A 36 -9.49 74.55 9.53
N ILE A 37 -9.01 74.84 8.31
CA ILE A 37 -7.96 74.07 7.63
C ILE A 37 -6.61 74.71 7.96
N THR A 38 -6.01 74.27 9.07
CA THR A 38 -4.68 74.70 9.51
C THR A 38 -3.61 73.66 9.13
N PRO A 39 -2.34 74.07 8.97
CA PRO A 39 -1.23 73.15 8.69
C PRO A 39 -1.12 72.02 9.73
N ASP A 40 -1.36 72.31 11.02
CA ASP A 40 -1.30 71.32 12.08
C ASP A 40 -2.37 70.24 11.93
N ARG A 41 -3.61 70.64 11.61
CA ARG A 41 -4.72 69.71 11.38
C ARG A 41 -4.52 68.88 10.11
N GLU A 42 -3.89 69.46 9.09
CA GLU A 42 -3.49 68.72 7.89
C GLU A 42 -2.48 67.63 8.25
N ALA A 43 -1.47 67.94 9.06
CA ALA A 43 -0.49 66.96 9.52
C ALA A 43 -1.15 65.83 10.33
N GLU A 44 -2.04 66.16 11.28
CA GLU A 44 -2.81 65.17 12.05
C GLU A 44 -3.69 64.29 11.15
N PHE A 45 -4.36 64.89 10.17
CA PHE A 45 -5.18 64.16 9.20
C PHE A 45 -4.35 63.14 8.40
N LEU A 46 -3.18 63.55 7.90
CA LEU A 46 -2.28 62.66 7.18
C LEU A 46 -1.76 61.51 8.07
N GLN A 47 -1.46 61.77 9.34
CA GLN A 47 -1.06 60.73 10.30
C GLN A 47 -2.19 59.72 10.53
N ILE A 48 -3.43 60.19 10.71
CA ILE A 48 -4.60 59.32 10.86
C ILE A 48 -4.77 58.43 9.63
N LYS A 49 -4.65 58.99 8.42
CA LYS A 49 -4.74 58.22 7.18
C LYS A 49 -3.69 57.12 7.10
N SER A 50 -2.42 57.46 7.38
CA SER A 50 -1.33 56.47 7.37
C SER A 50 -1.59 55.35 8.37
N ARG A 51 -2.09 55.68 9.56
CA ARG A 51 -2.41 54.66 10.58
C ARG A 51 -3.59 53.79 10.17
N ILE A 52 -4.63 54.35 9.57
CA ILE A 52 -5.77 53.58 9.01
C ILE A 52 -5.26 52.60 7.94
N ALA A 53 -4.42 53.06 7.02
CA ALA A 53 -3.86 52.20 5.97
C ALA A 53 -3.06 51.03 6.53
N MET A 54 -2.27 51.25 7.60
CA MET A 54 -1.52 50.16 8.27
C MET A 54 -2.42 49.12 8.93
N LEU A 55 -3.58 49.53 9.45
CA LEU A 55 -4.52 48.63 10.14
C LEU A 55 -5.50 47.97 9.17
N HIS A 56 -5.61 48.46 7.92
CA HIS A 56 -6.52 47.94 6.90
C HIS A 56 -6.25 46.47 6.56
N ASP A 57 -5.00 46.04 6.48
CA ASP A 57 -4.65 44.63 6.24
C ASP A 57 -5.20 43.70 7.33
N THR A 58 -5.15 44.15 8.59
CA THR A 58 -5.69 43.40 9.72
C THR A 58 -7.21 43.35 9.65
N PHE A 59 -7.85 44.45 9.29
CA PHE A 59 -9.30 44.51 9.07
C PHE A 59 -9.76 43.56 7.96
N MET A 60 -9.12 43.60 6.79
CA MET A 60 -9.42 42.70 5.67
C MET A 60 -9.18 41.23 6.04
N GLY A 61 -8.17 40.93 6.85
CA GLY A 61 -7.88 39.58 7.34
C GLY A 61 -8.90 39.03 8.34
N VAL A 62 -9.75 39.89 8.91
CA VAL A 62 -10.77 39.51 9.91
C VAL A 62 -12.17 39.45 9.29
N LEU A 63 -12.43 40.20 8.21
CA LEU A 63 -13.69 40.15 7.48
C LEU A 63 -14.00 38.76 6.91
N LYS A 64 -15.21 38.26 7.20
CA LYS A 64 -15.74 36.99 6.64
C LYS A 64 -16.67 37.21 5.44
N HIS A 65 -17.33 38.36 5.41
CA HIS A 65 -18.26 38.81 4.37
C HIS A 65 -18.01 40.30 4.08
N ASP A 66 -18.69 40.83 3.05
CA ASP A 66 -18.68 42.26 2.69
C ASP A 66 -17.29 42.85 2.45
N GLN A 67 -16.42 42.07 1.81
CA GLN A 67 -15.07 42.50 1.45
C GLN A 67 -15.07 43.75 0.56
N ASP A 68 -16.07 43.89 -0.31
CA ASP A 68 -16.22 45.07 -1.18
C ASP A 68 -16.40 46.36 -0.35
N ILE A 69 -17.23 46.31 0.70
CA ILE A 69 -17.40 47.42 1.64
C ILE A 69 -16.09 47.66 2.43
N GLY A 70 -15.40 46.58 2.82
CA GLY A 70 -14.09 46.67 3.46
C GLY A 70 -13.03 47.39 2.61
N GLN A 71 -13.07 47.23 1.28
CA GLN A 71 -12.20 47.94 0.35
C GLN A 71 -12.54 49.43 0.22
N HIS A 72 -13.79 49.83 0.49
CA HIS A 72 -14.19 51.24 0.48
C HIS A 72 -13.42 52.06 1.52
N VAL A 73 -13.02 51.47 2.66
CA VAL A 73 -12.19 52.13 3.69
C VAL A 73 -10.90 52.68 3.08
N LEU A 74 -10.14 51.83 2.38
CA LEU A 74 -8.87 52.23 1.79
C LEU A 74 -9.07 53.19 0.62
N SER A 75 -10.05 52.90 -0.25
CA SER A 75 -10.41 53.78 -1.37
C SER A 75 -10.76 55.20 -0.92
N LEU A 76 -11.52 55.34 0.17
CA LEU A 76 -11.86 56.64 0.77
C LEU A 76 -10.61 57.36 1.30
N VAL A 77 -9.73 56.65 2.00
CA VAL A 77 -8.47 57.22 2.52
C VAL A 77 -7.58 57.70 1.37
N GLU A 78 -7.44 56.91 0.31
CA GLU A 78 -6.63 57.26 -0.87
C GLU A 78 -7.18 58.48 -1.61
N ARG A 79 -8.50 58.53 -1.85
CA ARG A 79 -9.18 59.67 -2.50
C ARG A 79 -9.07 60.96 -1.68
N SER A 80 -8.95 60.85 -0.36
CA SER A 80 -8.92 62.00 0.54
C SER A 80 -7.51 62.58 0.67
N ILE A 81 -6.92 63.08 -0.43
CA ILE A 81 -5.48 63.45 -0.49
C ILE A 81 -5.07 64.43 0.62
N THR A 82 -5.78 65.56 0.74
CA THR A 82 -5.57 66.62 1.75
C THR A 82 -6.91 67.21 2.20
N LEU A 83 -6.96 67.91 3.34
CA LEU A 83 -8.17 68.61 3.77
C LEU A 83 -8.59 69.68 2.74
N LYS A 84 -7.61 70.37 2.15
CA LYS A 84 -7.85 71.35 1.08
C LYS A 84 -8.43 70.72 -0.19
N HIS A 85 -8.01 69.50 -0.52
CA HIS A 85 -8.58 68.74 -1.63
C HIS A 85 -10.04 68.37 -1.35
N LEU A 86 -10.32 67.83 -0.15
CA LEU A 86 -11.68 67.48 0.27
C LEU A 86 -12.65 68.67 0.22
N HIS A 87 -12.19 69.86 0.63
CA HIS A 87 -12.99 71.09 0.57
C HIS A 87 -13.38 71.50 -0.87
N ARG A 88 -12.60 71.09 -1.87
CA ARG A 88 -12.82 71.43 -3.28
C ARG A 88 -13.71 70.43 -4.01
N LEU A 89 -14.07 69.32 -3.37
CA LEU A 89 -14.94 68.32 -3.97
C LEU A 89 -16.36 68.87 -4.17
N SER A 90 -17.06 68.30 -5.14
CA SER A 90 -18.47 68.63 -5.35
C SER A 90 -19.32 68.12 -4.19
N VAL A 91 -20.48 68.76 -3.96
CA VAL A 91 -21.44 68.33 -2.93
C VAL A 91 -21.88 66.88 -3.15
N ALA A 92 -22.01 66.45 -4.41
CA ALA A 92 -22.34 65.07 -4.76
C ALA A 92 -21.25 64.08 -4.32
N GLU A 93 -19.98 64.41 -4.54
CA GLU A 93 -18.85 63.58 -4.09
C GLU A 93 -18.74 63.53 -2.57
N ILE A 94 -18.95 64.66 -1.89
CA ILE A 94 -18.97 64.74 -0.42
C ILE A 94 -20.06 63.82 0.14
N ASN A 95 -21.28 63.90 -0.39
CA ASN A 95 -22.39 63.05 0.03
C ASN A 95 -22.10 61.57 -0.23
N LYS A 96 -21.52 61.24 -1.39
CA LYS A 96 -21.12 59.87 -1.71
C LYS A 96 -20.08 59.35 -0.71
N MET A 97 -19.05 60.15 -0.41
CA MET A 97 -18.02 59.78 0.58
C MET A 97 -18.60 59.58 1.98
N GLN A 98 -19.59 60.38 2.36
CA GLN A 98 -20.25 60.24 3.65
C GLN A 98 -21.06 58.94 3.75
N ILE A 99 -21.73 58.53 2.67
CA ILE A 99 -22.44 57.24 2.60
C ILE A 99 -21.44 56.08 2.70
N GLU A 100 -20.39 56.07 1.87
CA GLU A 100 -19.34 55.04 1.88
C GLU A 100 -18.66 54.95 3.27
N TRP A 101 -18.44 56.10 3.91
CA TRP A 101 -17.88 56.17 5.26
C TRP A 101 -18.79 55.52 6.29
N HIS A 102 -20.09 55.80 6.21
CA HIS A 102 -21.09 55.26 7.14
C HIS A 102 -21.25 53.74 6.99
N GLU A 103 -21.32 53.24 5.76
CA GLU A 103 -21.34 51.79 5.48
C GLU A 103 -20.12 51.09 6.08
N SER A 104 -18.94 51.66 5.86
CA SER A 104 -17.69 51.15 6.43
C SER A 104 -17.69 51.21 7.96
N TYR A 105 -18.26 52.26 8.56
CA TYR A 105 -18.38 52.41 10.02
C TYR A 105 -19.27 51.34 10.64
N LEU A 106 -20.40 51.02 10.01
CA LEU A 106 -21.30 49.95 10.46
C LEU A 106 -20.57 48.60 10.45
N LEU A 107 -19.91 48.28 9.34
CA LEU A 107 -19.14 47.05 9.19
C LEU A 107 -18.01 46.96 10.23
N LEU A 108 -17.23 48.03 10.42
CA LEU A 108 -16.17 48.07 11.44
C LEU A 108 -16.72 47.85 12.85
N SER A 109 -17.86 48.46 13.17
CA SER A 109 -18.51 48.33 14.49
C SER A 109 -19.00 46.91 14.74
N GLU A 110 -19.62 46.29 13.73
CA GLU A 110 -20.04 44.87 13.78
C GLU A 110 -18.85 43.95 13.99
N MET A 111 -17.75 44.17 13.27
CA MET A 111 -16.54 43.36 13.40
C MET A 111 -15.89 43.48 14.77
N VAL A 112 -15.85 44.68 15.35
CA VAL A 112 -15.38 44.89 16.74
C VAL A 112 -16.24 44.09 17.71
N ALA A 113 -17.57 44.21 17.62
CA ALA A 113 -18.49 43.49 18.50
C ALA A 113 -18.36 41.97 18.36
N SER A 114 -18.27 41.45 17.14
CA SER A 114 -18.11 40.01 16.88
C SER A 114 -16.79 39.45 17.43
N LEU A 115 -15.70 40.21 17.36
CA LEU A 115 -14.42 39.79 17.94
C LEU A 115 -14.42 39.84 19.47
N GLU A 116 -15.08 40.85 20.05
CA GLU A 116 -15.26 40.95 21.50
C GLU A 116 -16.07 39.77 22.05
N GLU A 117 -17.17 39.41 21.38
CA GLU A 117 -17.97 38.23 21.72
C GLU A 117 -17.13 36.95 21.64
N GLN A 118 -16.33 36.78 20.58
CA GLN A 118 -15.42 35.63 20.45
C GLN A 118 -14.36 35.61 21.57
N ALA A 119 -13.81 36.77 21.93
CA ALA A 119 -12.85 36.89 23.02
C ALA A 119 -13.49 36.52 24.37
N GLU A 120 -14.74 36.91 24.59
CA GLU A 120 -15.52 36.58 25.79
C GLU A 120 -15.87 35.09 25.85
N VAL A 121 -16.32 34.49 24.75
CA VAL A 121 -16.58 33.05 24.69
C VAL A 121 -15.32 32.26 25.01
N ILE A 122 -14.16 32.67 24.49
CA ILE A 122 -12.88 32.00 24.77
C ILE A 122 -12.43 32.21 26.21
N SER A 123 -12.68 33.37 26.80
CA SER A 123 -12.33 33.63 28.21
C SER A 123 -13.15 32.76 29.17
N ASN A 124 -14.40 32.46 28.80
CA ASN A 124 -15.32 31.63 29.56
C ASN A 124 -15.09 30.11 29.40
N ILE A 125 -14.36 29.66 28.38
CA ILE A 125 -14.05 28.23 28.19
C ILE A 125 -12.83 27.83 29.02
N ASN A 126 -13.02 26.83 29.89
CA ASN A 126 -11.96 26.25 30.73
C ASN A 126 -10.73 25.84 29.87
N PRO A 127 -9.50 26.31 30.18
CA PRO A 127 -8.31 26.13 29.35
C PRO A 127 -7.93 24.66 29.05
N THR A 128 -8.43 23.70 29.81
CA THR A 128 -8.23 22.26 29.59
C THR A 128 -8.96 21.75 28.34
N THR A 129 -10.17 22.24 28.06
CA THR A 129 -11.00 21.76 26.94
C THR A 129 -10.43 22.16 25.58
N TYR A 130 -9.91 23.40 25.46
CA TYR A 130 -9.28 23.90 24.23
C TYR A 130 -8.01 23.12 23.85
N ARG A 131 -7.17 22.78 24.84
CA ARG A 131 -5.96 21.98 24.59
C ARG A 131 -6.31 20.57 24.08
N ILE A 132 -7.32 19.94 24.69
CA ILE A 132 -7.78 18.61 24.29
C ILE A 132 -8.36 18.61 22.86
N GLN A 133 -9.12 19.65 22.50
CA GLN A 133 -9.74 19.75 21.17
C GLN A 133 -8.69 19.96 20.06
N LYS A 134 -7.70 20.84 20.29
CA LYS A 134 -6.59 21.07 19.35
C LYS A 134 -5.68 19.85 19.18
N THR A 135 -5.49 19.06 20.24
CA THR A 135 -4.79 17.77 20.13
C THR A 135 -5.63 16.70 19.41
N LYS A 136 -6.96 16.70 19.58
CA LYS A 136 -7.86 15.78 18.87
C LYS A 136 -7.85 16.02 17.36
N GLU A 137 -7.91 17.27 16.91
CA GLU A 137 -7.90 17.57 15.46
C GLU A 137 -6.59 17.13 14.79
N LYS A 138 -5.44 17.42 15.43
CA LYS A 138 -4.14 16.94 14.93
C LYS A 138 -4.05 15.42 14.99
N ALA A 139 -4.52 14.79 16.07
CA ALA A 139 -4.51 13.34 16.20
C ALA A 139 -5.42 12.66 15.15
N ILE A 140 -6.59 13.22 14.84
CA ILE A 140 -7.50 12.69 13.82
C ILE A 140 -6.88 12.82 12.43
N LEU A 141 -6.23 13.95 12.11
CA LEU A 141 -5.55 14.12 10.83
C LEU A 141 -4.37 13.13 10.67
N HIS A 142 -3.55 13.00 11.72
CA HIS A 142 -2.45 12.02 11.74
C HIS A 142 -2.96 10.59 11.68
N PHE A 143 -4.05 10.27 12.36
CA PHE A 143 -4.66 8.93 12.33
C PHE A 143 -5.26 8.62 10.95
N LYS A 144 -5.94 9.57 10.32
CA LYS A 144 -6.48 9.40 8.95
C LYS A 144 -5.37 9.19 7.93
N ASN A 145 -4.28 9.96 8.02
CA ASN A 145 -3.10 9.79 7.15
C ASN A 145 -2.36 8.49 7.45
N PHE A 146 -2.31 8.06 8.71
CA PHE A 146 -1.73 6.78 9.12
C PHE A 146 -2.54 5.60 8.57
N VAL A 147 -3.88 5.60 8.71
CA VAL A 147 -4.76 4.54 8.18
C VAL A 147 -4.78 4.52 6.65
N ALA A 148 -4.70 5.68 5.99
CA ALA A 148 -4.60 5.77 4.54
C ALA A 148 -3.21 5.37 3.99
N SER A 149 -2.20 5.31 4.84
CA SER A 149 -0.82 5.00 4.45
C SER A 149 -0.70 3.58 3.88
N ILE A 150 0.11 3.46 2.84
CA ILE A 150 0.49 2.17 2.23
C ILE A 150 1.09 1.25 3.30
N TRP A 151 1.87 1.79 4.24
CA TRP A 151 2.50 1.01 5.31
C TRP A 151 1.50 0.37 6.27
N PHE A 152 0.40 1.05 6.60
CA PHE A 152 -0.65 0.48 7.45
C PHE A 152 -1.33 -0.70 6.75
N LYS A 153 -1.58 -0.60 5.44
CA LYS A 153 -2.12 -1.71 4.62
C LYS A 153 -1.14 -2.89 4.57
N VAL A 154 0.16 -2.64 4.41
CA VAL A 154 1.19 -3.67 4.43
C VAL A 154 1.26 -4.38 5.79
N ILE A 155 1.19 -3.64 6.89
CA ILE A 155 1.17 -4.20 8.25
C ILE A 155 -0.10 -5.03 8.50
N LEU A 156 -1.27 -4.53 8.07
CA LEU A 156 -2.53 -5.29 8.16
C LEU A 156 -2.48 -6.59 7.36
N ILE A 157 -1.88 -6.58 6.17
CA ILE A 157 -1.69 -7.78 5.36
C ILE A 157 -0.68 -8.72 6.05
N ALA A 158 0.44 -8.18 6.55
CA ALA A 158 1.49 -8.95 7.21
C ALA A 158 1.05 -9.61 8.52
N ILE A 159 0.15 -8.98 9.29
CA ILE A 159 -0.40 -9.54 10.55
C ILE A 159 -1.68 -10.36 10.27
N GLY A 160 -2.52 -9.89 9.35
CA GLY A 160 -3.78 -10.53 9.00
C GLY A 160 -3.59 -11.88 8.32
N ILE A 161 -2.58 -12.04 7.45
CA ILE A 161 -2.30 -13.31 6.78
C ILE A 161 -1.93 -14.42 7.78
N PRO A 162 -1.00 -14.23 8.73
CA PRO A 162 -0.68 -15.22 9.75
C PRO A 162 -1.87 -15.60 10.63
N ILE A 163 -2.68 -14.63 11.07
CA ILE A 163 -3.85 -14.90 11.91
C ILE A 163 -4.94 -15.65 11.12
N LEU A 164 -5.20 -15.23 9.89
CA LEU A 164 -6.12 -15.95 9.01
C LEU A 164 -5.60 -17.36 8.74
N PHE A 165 -4.29 -17.52 8.58
CA PHE A 165 -3.64 -18.81 8.36
C PHE A 165 -3.73 -19.74 9.58
N THR A 166 -3.54 -19.24 10.81
CA THR A 166 -3.69 -20.05 12.03
C THR A 166 -5.14 -20.45 12.26
N VAL A 167 -6.09 -19.52 12.06
CA VAL A 167 -7.53 -19.80 12.20
C VAL A 167 -8.00 -20.80 11.15
N VAL A 168 -7.58 -20.64 9.88
CA VAL A 168 -7.91 -21.58 8.81
C VAL A 168 -7.31 -22.95 9.10
N ASN A 169 -6.04 -23.05 9.50
CA ASN A 169 -5.43 -24.34 9.84
C ASN A 169 -6.07 -25.03 11.04
N HIS A 170 -6.59 -24.26 12.01
CA HIS A 170 -7.20 -24.83 13.20
C HIS A 170 -8.64 -25.30 12.97
N ILE A 171 -9.40 -24.62 12.10
CA ILE A 171 -10.83 -24.92 11.88
C ILE A 171 -11.04 -25.80 10.62
N TRP A 172 -10.18 -25.65 9.60
CA TRP A 172 -10.30 -26.36 8.33
C TRP A 172 -9.01 -27.11 8.06
N SER A 173 -9.05 -28.45 7.94
CA SER A 173 -7.88 -29.17 7.42
C SER A 173 -7.54 -28.57 6.05
N PHE A 174 -6.31 -28.07 5.90
CA PHE A 174 -5.88 -27.33 4.71
C PHE A 174 -6.13 -28.12 3.41
N SER A 175 -6.16 -29.45 3.50
CA SER A 175 -6.56 -30.39 2.46
C SER A 175 -7.97 -30.17 1.89
N ASN A 176 -8.93 -29.70 2.68
CA ASN A 176 -10.30 -29.44 2.23
C ASN A 176 -10.38 -28.21 1.30
N LEU A 177 -9.44 -27.27 1.38
CA LEU A 177 -9.39 -26.12 0.46
C LEU A 177 -9.12 -26.55 -0.98
N LYS A 178 -8.55 -27.74 -1.22
CA LYS A 178 -8.34 -28.27 -2.57
C LYS A 178 -9.65 -28.61 -3.28
N LYS A 179 -10.74 -28.90 -2.54
CA LYS A 179 -12.03 -29.33 -3.09
C LYS A 179 -12.74 -28.20 -3.85
N TYR A 180 -12.48 -26.94 -3.52
CA TYR A 180 -13.14 -25.80 -4.17
C TYR A 180 -12.30 -25.24 -5.34
N LYS A 181 -12.95 -25.03 -6.49
CA LYS A 181 -12.30 -24.56 -7.73
C LYS A 181 -11.59 -23.21 -7.56
N LEU A 182 -12.15 -22.30 -6.76
CA LEU A 182 -11.62 -20.96 -6.50
C LEU A 182 -10.34 -20.97 -5.65
N THR A 183 -10.22 -21.90 -4.71
CA THR A 183 -9.09 -22.00 -3.77
C THR A 183 -7.98 -22.94 -4.25
N ARG A 184 -8.22 -23.77 -5.28
CA ARG A 184 -7.23 -24.72 -5.80
C ARG A 184 -5.93 -24.05 -6.29
N LYS A 185 -6.02 -22.91 -6.99
CA LYS A 185 -4.83 -22.17 -7.46
C LYS A 185 -3.99 -21.60 -6.30
N PRO A 186 -4.56 -20.85 -5.34
CA PRO A 186 -3.77 -20.36 -4.20
C PRO A 186 -3.26 -21.49 -3.30
N TYR A 187 -4.03 -22.57 -3.11
CA TYR A 187 -3.55 -23.77 -2.41
C TYR A 187 -2.27 -24.31 -3.03
N ASN A 188 -2.24 -24.52 -4.35
CA ASN A 188 -1.05 -25.02 -5.04
C ASN A 188 0.16 -24.09 -4.91
N ILE A 189 -0.04 -22.77 -4.86
CA ILE A 189 1.04 -21.79 -4.66
C ILE A 189 1.60 -21.91 -3.24
N VAL A 190 0.73 -21.97 -2.23
CA VAL A 190 1.12 -22.10 -0.82
C VAL A 190 1.84 -23.42 -0.58
N VAL A 191 1.30 -24.55 -1.06
CA VAL A 191 1.95 -25.87 -0.93
C VAL A 191 3.32 -25.88 -1.61
N LYS A 192 3.46 -25.23 -2.78
CA LYS A 192 4.76 -25.11 -3.46
C LYS A 192 5.78 -24.33 -2.61
N TYR A 193 5.37 -23.21 -2.02
CA TYR A 193 6.23 -22.45 -1.12
C TYR A 193 6.54 -23.23 0.16
N TRP A 194 5.56 -23.94 0.70
CA TRP A 194 5.73 -24.71 1.91
C TRP A 194 6.68 -25.88 1.70
N ARG A 195 6.66 -26.54 0.53
CA ARG A 195 7.67 -27.53 0.11
C ARG A 195 9.08 -26.96 0.00
N TYR A 196 9.21 -25.69 -0.37
CA TYR A 196 10.52 -25.03 -0.38
C TYR A 196 11.09 -24.85 1.03
N VAL A 197 10.23 -24.57 2.02
CA VAL A 197 10.63 -24.39 3.42
C VAL A 197 10.73 -25.72 4.18
N ASN A 198 9.87 -26.68 3.86
CA ASN A 198 9.80 -28.01 4.46
C ASN A 198 9.79 -29.07 3.35
N PRO A 199 10.97 -29.58 2.96
CA PRO A 199 11.10 -30.52 1.87
C PRO A 199 10.28 -31.80 2.05
N ASN A 200 10.00 -32.22 3.29
CA ASN A 200 9.39 -33.53 3.61
C ASN A 200 7.90 -33.69 3.27
N ILE A 201 7.25 -32.64 2.74
CA ILE A 201 5.82 -32.69 2.44
C ILE A 201 5.58 -33.60 1.22
N PRO A 202 4.74 -34.64 1.33
CA PRO A 202 4.47 -35.57 0.24
C PRO A 202 3.81 -34.88 -0.96
N PHE A 203 4.08 -35.40 -2.14
CA PHE A 203 3.39 -35.05 -3.38
C PHE A 203 2.04 -35.76 -3.43
N GLU A 204 1.00 -35.08 -3.93
CA GLU A 204 -0.33 -35.71 -4.09
C GLU A 204 -0.55 -36.20 -5.54
N ASN A 205 0.28 -35.73 -6.47
CA ASN A 205 0.19 -36.06 -7.89
C ASN A 205 1.55 -35.86 -8.57
N THR A 206 1.86 -36.67 -9.59
CA THR A 206 3.12 -36.59 -10.34
C THR A 206 3.30 -35.25 -11.07
N SER A 207 2.21 -34.54 -11.36
CA SER A 207 2.25 -33.20 -11.95
C SER A 207 2.75 -32.11 -10.99
N GLU A 208 2.80 -32.38 -9.68
CA GLU A 208 3.31 -31.46 -8.67
C GLU A 208 4.83 -31.55 -8.47
N ILE A 209 5.47 -32.58 -9.04
CA ILE A 209 6.91 -32.78 -8.98
C ILE A 209 7.57 -31.58 -9.67
N PRO A 210 8.46 -30.84 -9.00
CA PRO A 210 9.08 -29.65 -9.56
C PRO A 210 9.85 -30.02 -10.82
N ARG A 211 9.55 -29.31 -11.90
CA ARG A 211 10.30 -29.36 -13.16
C ARG A 211 10.80 -27.96 -13.45
N LYS A 212 12.04 -27.83 -13.92
CA LYS A 212 12.56 -26.57 -14.42
C LYS A 212 11.79 -26.19 -15.69
N LYS A 213 10.74 -25.37 -15.54
CA LYS A 213 9.92 -24.90 -16.67
C LYS A 213 10.82 -24.18 -17.68
N GLY A 214 10.88 -24.70 -18.91
CA GLY A 214 11.60 -24.08 -20.02
C GLY A 214 12.79 -24.88 -20.55
N ASN A 215 13.31 -25.85 -19.79
CA ASN A 215 14.48 -26.62 -20.21
C ASN A 215 14.09 -28.05 -20.59
N ARG A 216 13.19 -28.21 -21.58
CA ARG A 216 13.23 -29.48 -22.33
C ARG A 216 14.54 -29.45 -23.11
N PRO A 217 15.45 -30.43 -22.94
CA PRO A 217 16.65 -30.50 -23.75
C PRO A 217 16.25 -30.40 -25.23
N ALA A 218 16.90 -29.51 -25.97
CA ALA A 218 16.52 -29.22 -27.36
C ALA A 218 16.55 -30.47 -28.27
N GLU A 219 17.24 -31.51 -27.82
CA GLU A 219 17.47 -32.80 -28.49
C GLU A 219 16.34 -33.82 -28.27
N LEU A 220 15.40 -33.57 -27.33
CA LEU A 220 14.32 -34.50 -26.98
C LEU A 220 12.97 -34.05 -27.56
N GLU A 221 12.26 -35.01 -28.14
CA GLU A 221 10.87 -34.87 -28.58
C GLU A 221 9.97 -35.77 -27.72
N ALA A 222 8.89 -35.22 -27.19
CA ALA A 222 7.94 -35.99 -26.41
C ALA A 222 7.25 -37.03 -27.31
N GLU A 223 7.29 -38.29 -26.90
CA GLU A 223 6.61 -39.39 -27.59
C GLU A 223 5.36 -39.77 -26.80
N SER A 224 4.20 -39.73 -27.43
CA SER A 224 2.94 -40.16 -26.81
C SER A 224 2.89 -41.68 -26.74
N VAL A 225 3.55 -42.26 -25.74
CA VAL A 225 3.50 -43.70 -25.47
C VAL A 225 2.69 -43.94 -24.22
N ASN A 226 1.58 -44.68 -24.35
CA ASN A 226 0.83 -45.17 -23.21
C ASN A 226 1.46 -46.50 -22.75
N LEU A 227 2.36 -46.43 -21.77
CA LEU A 227 2.90 -47.62 -21.13
C LEU A 227 2.06 -47.97 -19.90
N SER A 228 1.64 -49.22 -19.77
CA SER A 228 0.95 -49.67 -18.55
C SER A 228 1.95 -49.86 -17.41
N GLN A 229 1.49 -49.73 -16.16
CA GLN A 229 2.29 -50.02 -14.96
C GLN A 229 2.82 -51.46 -14.96
N GLN A 230 2.08 -52.42 -15.53
CA GLN A 230 2.52 -53.81 -15.67
C GLN A 230 3.74 -53.95 -16.60
N THR A 231 3.79 -53.19 -17.68
CA THR A 231 4.94 -53.16 -18.60
C THR A 231 6.11 -52.40 -18.01
N ALA A 232 5.87 -51.35 -17.23
CA ALA A 232 6.93 -50.63 -16.53
C ALA A 232 7.58 -51.49 -15.44
N THR A 233 6.77 -52.24 -14.69
CA THR A 233 7.25 -53.11 -13.60
C THR A 233 7.90 -54.40 -14.10
N SER A 234 7.75 -54.79 -15.37
CA SER A 234 8.48 -55.94 -15.93
C SER A 234 9.98 -55.69 -16.10
N ILE A 235 10.40 -54.41 -16.09
CA ILE A 235 11.82 -54.01 -16.05
C ILE A 235 12.46 -54.45 -14.72
N ILE A 236 11.66 -54.56 -13.64
CA ILE A 236 12.12 -54.96 -12.32
C ILE A 236 11.86 -56.46 -12.13
N THR A 237 12.94 -57.23 -12.15
CA THR A 237 12.89 -58.70 -12.10
C THR A 237 12.75 -59.24 -10.67
N GLN A 238 13.07 -58.45 -9.63
CA GLN A 238 12.90 -58.89 -8.25
C GLN A 238 11.41 -58.92 -7.85
N PRO A 239 10.89 -60.06 -7.36
CA PRO A 239 9.50 -60.19 -6.95
C PRO A 239 9.05 -59.17 -5.90
N ASP A 240 9.88 -58.88 -4.89
CA ASP A 240 9.50 -58.01 -3.76
C ASP A 240 9.34 -56.56 -4.21
N LEU A 241 10.30 -56.03 -4.97
CA LEU A 241 10.22 -54.68 -5.53
C LEU A 241 9.03 -54.54 -6.47
N LYS A 242 8.79 -55.57 -7.29
CA LYS A 242 7.63 -55.61 -8.18
C LYS A 242 6.32 -55.63 -7.40
N ALA A 243 6.24 -56.38 -6.31
CA ALA A 243 5.06 -56.43 -5.44
C ALA A 243 4.79 -55.07 -4.80
N THR A 244 5.83 -54.38 -4.32
CA THR A 244 5.69 -53.01 -3.80
C THR A 244 5.12 -52.09 -4.88
N LEU A 245 5.73 -52.03 -6.07
CA LEU A 245 5.31 -51.12 -7.15
C LEU A 245 3.94 -51.43 -7.75
N LEU A 246 3.47 -52.67 -7.67
CA LEU A 246 2.13 -53.09 -8.10
C LEU A 246 1.07 -52.92 -7.01
N GLY A 247 1.44 -52.44 -5.82
CA GLY A 247 0.50 -52.14 -4.76
C GLY A 247 -0.58 -51.14 -5.20
N SER A 248 -1.81 -51.33 -4.72
CA SER A 248 -2.98 -50.53 -5.10
C SER A 248 -2.86 -49.03 -4.81
N ASN A 249 -1.92 -48.64 -3.95
CA ASN A 249 -1.79 -47.29 -3.43
C ASN A 249 -0.65 -46.50 -4.08
N ILE A 250 -0.02 -47.07 -5.13
CA ILE A 250 1.01 -46.41 -5.92
C ILE A 250 0.42 -45.91 -7.23
N GLN A 251 0.46 -44.59 -7.40
CA GLN A 251 0.18 -43.96 -8.69
C GLN A 251 1.39 -44.09 -9.60
N PHE A 252 1.15 -44.56 -10.81
CA PHE A 252 2.16 -44.66 -11.86
C PHE A 252 1.92 -43.61 -12.94
N SER A 253 2.99 -42.91 -13.33
CA SER A 253 3.00 -42.03 -14.49
C SER A 253 4.26 -42.28 -15.31
N PHE A 254 4.12 -42.18 -16.62
CA PHE A 254 5.17 -42.52 -17.56
C PHE A 254 5.31 -41.43 -18.61
N GLU A 255 6.55 -41.08 -18.92
CA GLU A 255 6.90 -40.18 -20.00
C GLU A 255 7.96 -40.83 -20.88
N ALA A 256 7.74 -40.82 -22.18
CA ALA A 256 8.70 -41.25 -23.17
C ALA A 256 9.18 -40.06 -23.99
N TYR A 257 10.48 -40.03 -24.25
CA TYR A 257 11.11 -39.05 -25.10
C TYR A 257 11.96 -39.75 -26.15
N LYS A 258 11.88 -39.27 -27.38
CA LYS A 258 12.71 -39.72 -28.50
C LYS A 258 13.78 -38.67 -28.78
N TYR A 259 14.99 -39.12 -29.06
CA TYR A 259 16.07 -38.24 -29.51
C TYR A 259 15.84 -37.84 -30.98
N LYS A 260 15.91 -36.53 -31.30
CA LYS A 260 15.64 -35.99 -32.65
C LYS A 260 16.41 -36.69 -33.78
N ASN A 261 17.65 -37.07 -33.50
CA ASN A 261 18.58 -37.65 -34.47
C ASN A 261 18.99 -39.10 -34.13
N SER A 262 18.26 -39.78 -33.25
CA SER A 262 18.55 -41.18 -32.90
C SER A 262 17.27 -42.03 -32.83
N ARG A 263 17.46 -43.35 -32.92
CA ARG A 263 16.42 -44.33 -32.57
C ARG A 263 16.33 -44.54 -31.05
N ASP A 264 17.28 -43.97 -30.31
CA ASP A 264 17.33 -44.03 -28.86
C ASP A 264 16.11 -43.38 -28.21
N LYS A 265 15.78 -43.88 -27.02
CA LYS A 265 14.65 -43.40 -26.23
C LYS A 265 15.07 -43.20 -24.78
N LEU A 266 14.48 -42.17 -24.18
CA LEU A 266 14.55 -41.89 -22.76
C LEU A 266 13.18 -42.12 -22.15
N PHE A 267 13.13 -42.97 -21.14
CA PHE A 267 11.93 -43.29 -20.39
C PHE A 267 12.05 -42.73 -18.98
N ILE A 268 11.01 -42.02 -18.53
CA ILE A 268 10.92 -41.49 -17.19
C ILE A 268 9.67 -42.06 -16.54
N MET A 269 9.88 -42.84 -15.49
CA MET A 269 8.84 -43.51 -14.72
C MET A 269 8.73 -42.84 -13.36
N PHE A 270 7.51 -42.46 -12.99
CA PHE A 270 7.19 -41.89 -11.69
C PHE A 270 6.30 -42.87 -10.93
N PHE A 271 6.74 -43.24 -9.73
CA PHE A 271 5.98 -44.04 -8.78
C PHE A 271 5.72 -43.18 -7.55
N LEU A 272 4.45 -42.91 -7.25
CA LEU A 272 4.03 -42.02 -6.17
C LEU A 272 3.16 -42.80 -5.18
N SER A 273 3.55 -42.86 -3.90
CA SER A 273 2.65 -43.40 -2.86
C SER A 273 1.81 -42.29 -2.23
N ASN A 274 0.51 -42.55 -2.09
CA ASN A 274 -0.44 -41.61 -1.47
C ASN A 274 -0.80 -41.98 -0.02
N GLU A 275 -0.07 -42.91 0.59
CA GLU A 275 -0.34 -43.34 1.96
C GLU A 275 0.17 -42.34 3.00
N GLU A 276 -0.37 -42.42 4.22
CA GLU A 276 0.00 -41.54 5.34
C GLU A 276 1.49 -41.68 5.72
N ASP A 277 2.00 -42.90 5.57
CA ASP A 277 3.38 -43.37 5.77
C ASP A 277 4.16 -43.51 4.44
N SER A 278 3.73 -42.80 3.40
CA SER A 278 4.27 -42.91 2.03
C SER A 278 5.76 -42.58 1.92
N ASN A 279 6.27 -41.62 2.70
CA ASN A 279 7.70 -41.30 2.72
C ASN A 279 8.53 -42.48 3.22
N ASP A 280 8.12 -43.14 4.30
CA ASP A 280 8.86 -44.24 4.93
C ASP A 280 8.84 -45.48 4.03
N LYS A 281 7.69 -45.80 3.44
CA LYS A 281 7.56 -46.90 2.48
C LYS A 281 8.41 -46.71 1.23
N MET A 282 8.51 -45.48 0.72
CA MET A 282 9.38 -45.17 -0.42
C MET A 282 10.85 -45.21 -0.05
N GLN A 283 11.20 -44.88 1.20
CA GLN A 283 12.57 -45.09 1.70
C GLN A 283 12.89 -46.58 1.80
N GLU A 284 11.99 -47.38 2.37
CA GLU A 284 12.15 -48.84 2.46
C GLU A 284 12.31 -49.47 1.08
N PHE A 285 11.50 -49.05 0.10
CA PHE A 285 11.66 -49.49 -1.29
C PHE A 285 13.07 -49.16 -1.82
N MET A 286 13.55 -47.93 -1.61
CA MET A 286 14.88 -47.53 -2.07
C MET A 286 15.99 -48.36 -1.42
N ASP A 287 15.86 -48.64 -0.12
CA ASP A 287 16.81 -49.48 0.61
C ASP A 287 16.82 -50.92 0.06
N ASN A 288 15.64 -51.48 -0.21
CA ASN A 288 15.49 -52.80 -0.82
C ASN A 288 16.06 -52.83 -2.25
N PHE A 289 15.82 -51.77 -3.04
CA PHE A 289 16.39 -51.64 -4.38
C PHE A 289 17.92 -51.60 -4.34
N LEU A 290 18.51 -50.82 -3.44
CA LEU A 290 19.95 -50.73 -3.28
C LEU A 290 20.55 -52.07 -2.83
N ARG A 291 19.91 -52.77 -1.90
CA ARG A 291 20.32 -54.12 -1.49
C ARG A 291 20.32 -55.10 -2.66
N TRP A 292 19.25 -55.12 -3.44
CA TRP A 292 19.16 -55.96 -4.64
C TRP A 292 20.20 -55.59 -5.69
N LYS A 293 20.36 -54.31 -6.01
CA LYS A 293 21.41 -53.85 -6.95
C LYS A 293 22.80 -54.32 -6.51
N ASN A 294 23.06 -54.28 -5.21
CA ASN A 294 24.33 -54.71 -4.61
C ASN A 294 24.49 -56.24 -4.52
N SER A 295 23.43 -57.03 -4.69
CA SER A 295 23.52 -58.49 -4.76
C SER A 295 23.80 -59.01 -6.18
N LEU A 296 23.58 -58.19 -7.20
CA LEU A 296 23.88 -58.54 -8.60
C LEU A 296 25.39 -58.69 -8.84
N SER A 297 25.74 -59.51 -9.86
CA SER A 297 27.12 -59.64 -10.33
C SER A 297 27.64 -58.30 -10.87
N ALA A 298 28.96 -58.12 -10.88
CA ALA A 298 29.57 -56.86 -11.34
C ALA A 298 29.14 -56.45 -12.78
N PRO A 299 29.05 -57.37 -13.77
CA PRO A 299 28.56 -57.02 -15.11
C PRO A 299 27.09 -56.58 -15.12
N GLU A 300 26.22 -57.27 -14.37
CA GLU A 300 24.79 -56.96 -14.29
C GLU A 300 24.56 -55.62 -13.59
N ARG A 301 25.25 -55.38 -12.48
CA ARG A 301 25.21 -54.12 -11.75
C ARG A 301 25.63 -52.96 -12.63
N LYS A 302 26.75 -53.11 -13.36
CA LYS A 302 27.26 -52.10 -14.29
C LYS A 302 26.25 -51.81 -15.39
N ASN A 303 25.63 -52.85 -15.97
CA ASN A 303 24.59 -52.67 -16.98
C ASN A 303 23.41 -51.85 -16.43
N ILE A 304 22.95 -52.13 -15.21
CA ILE A 304 21.85 -51.36 -14.61
C ILE A 304 22.26 -49.91 -14.36
N GLU A 305 23.46 -49.68 -13.83
CA GLU A 305 23.98 -48.33 -13.56
C GLU A 305 24.27 -47.52 -14.83
N ASP A 306 24.65 -48.18 -15.92
CA ASP A 306 24.97 -47.51 -17.19
C ASP A 306 23.69 -47.04 -17.90
N TYR A 307 22.55 -47.70 -17.69
CA TYR A 307 21.30 -47.41 -18.42
C TYR A 307 20.15 -46.91 -17.55
N ASN A 308 20.24 -47.00 -16.22
CA ASN A 308 19.18 -46.58 -15.31
C ASN A 308 19.71 -45.72 -14.17
N ASP A 309 19.06 -44.58 -13.98
CA ASP A 309 19.24 -43.74 -12.81
C ASP A 309 17.96 -43.75 -11.98
N ILE A 310 18.09 -43.92 -10.67
CA ILE A 310 16.96 -43.96 -9.74
C ILE A 310 17.13 -42.90 -8.67
N PHE A 311 16.09 -42.09 -8.49
CA PHE A 311 16.05 -41.01 -7.52
C PHE A 311 14.82 -41.14 -6.64
N ARG A 312 14.94 -40.70 -5.39
CA ARG A 312 13.81 -40.51 -4.48
C ARG A 312 13.65 -39.04 -4.17
N ILE A 313 12.42 -38.55 -4.24
CA ILE A 313 12.03 -37.22 -3.79
C ILE A 313 10.77 -37.39 -2.94
N ASN A 314 10.94 -37.36 -1.62
CA ASN A 314 9.87 -37.63 -0.65
C ASN A 314 9.21 -39.00 -0.89
N ASN A 315 7.92 -38.99 -1.22
CA ASN A 315 7.08 -40.15 -1.51
C ASN A 315 7.04 -40.51 -3.01
N VAL A 316 7.96 -39.96 -3.80
CA VAL A 316 8.09 -40.26 -5.23
C VAL A 316 9.42 -40.97 -5.49
N ILE A 317 9.33 -42.02 -6.29
CA ILE A 317 10.48 -42.66 -6.93
C ILE A 317 10.45 -42.35 -8.41
N ILE A 318 11.58 -41.88 -8.91
CA ILE A 318 11.79 -41.56 -10.31
C ILE A 318 12.83 -42.54 -10.84
N ILE A 319 12.43 -43.33 -11.83
CA ILE A 319 13.34 -44.22 -12.55
C ILE A 319 13.49 -43.66 -13.95
N ILE A 320 14.71 -43.33 -14.32
CA ILE A 320 15.05 -42.87 -15.65
C ILE A 320 15.82 -43.99 -16.33
N SER A 321 15.33 -44.44 -17.48
CA SER A 321 15.95 -45.50 -18.28
C SER A 321 16.29 -44.93 -19.65
N SER A 322 17.54 -45.03 -20.08
CA SER A 322 17.97 -44.65 -21.42
C SER A 322 18.56 -45.85 -22.15
N THR A 323 18.40 -45.90 -23.47
CA THR A 323 19.14 -46.85 -24.32
C THR A 323 20.59 -46.44 -24.56
N LYS A 324 21.00 -45.24 -24.12
CA LYS A 324 22.33 -44.67 -24.33
C LYS A 324 22.97 -44.28 -22.99
N SER A 325 24.13 -44.86 -22.69
CA SER A 325 24.81 -44.70 -21.40
C SER A 325 25.40 -43.30 -21.13
N ALA A 326 25.54 -42.46 -22.17
CA ALA A 326 26.11 -41.12 -22.07
C ALA A 326 25.12 -40.04 -21.58
N ASP A 327 23.90 -40.41 -21.21
CA ASP A 327 22.79 -39.45 -21.00
C ASP A 327 22.68 -38.92 -19.58
N ARG A 328 23.58 -39.29 -18.67
CA ARG A 328 23.62 -38.76 -17.28
C ARG A 328 23.68 -37.22 -17.24
N LYS A 329 24.26 -36.58 -18.26
CA LYS A 329 24.27 -35.12 -18.39
C LYS A 329 22.87 -34.55 -18.65
N ILE A 330 22.09 -35.20 -19.51
CA ILE A 330 20.71 -34.80 -19.84
C ILE A 330 19.79 -35.02 -18.63
N ILE A 331 20.03 -36.09 -17.87
CA ILE A 331 19.35 -36.38 -16.60
C ILE A 331 19.61 -35.28 -15.56
N LYS A 332 20.86 -34.83 -15.46
CA LYS A 332 21.20 -33.65 -14.66
C LYS A 332 20.51 -32.39 -15.17
N GLU A 333 20.45 -32.15 -16.48
CA GLU A 333 19.80 -30.97 -17.06
C GLU A 333 18.27 -30.94 -16.91
N LEU A 334 17.63 -32.12 -16.79
CA LEU A 334 16.20 -32.24 -16.47
C LEU A 334 15.88 -31.83 -15.03
N GLU A 335 16.89 -31.65 -14.17
CA GLU A 335 16.85 -31.18 -12.77
C GLU A 335 15.48 -31.37 -12.11
N PHE A 336 15.20 -32.58 -11.64
CA PHE A 336 14.02 -32.86 -10.81
C PHE A 336 14.19 -32.29 -9.40
N GLY A 337 14.61 -31.04 -9.22
CA GLY A 337 14.72 -30.39 -7.90
C GLY A 337 15.54 -31.13 -6.84
N VAL A 338 16.30 -32.16 -7.21
CA VAL A 338 17.21 -32.90 -6.33
C VAL A 338 18.37 -31.94 -6.05
N MET A 339 18.44 -31.40 -4.84
CA MET A 339 19.64 -30.70 -4.41
C MET A 339 20.73 -31.77 -4.18
N ASP A 340 21.90 -31.56 -4.80
CA ASP A 340 23.08 -32.42 -4.63
C ASP A 340 23.50 -32.57 -3.15
#